data_AF-A0A7Y5KWL9-F1
#
_entry.id   AF-A0A7Y5KWL9-F1
#
_cell.length_a   1.000
_cell.length_b   1.000
_cell.length_c   1.000
_cell.angle_alpha   90.00
_cell.angle_beta   90.00
_cell.angle_gamma   90.00
#
_symmetry.space_group_name_H-M   'P 1'
#
loop_
_entity.id
_entity.type
_entity.pdbx_description
1 polymer ?
#
loop_
_entity_poly.entity_id
_entity_poly.type
_entity_poly.pdbx_seq_one_letter_code
_entity_poly.pdbx_strand_id
1 'polypeptide(L)'
;MAKFNAVLKGTRAREPVTFTTLTGQEIGCDLRILVGEDFDHILADAAKRTKELGGEADENDPQYGYQIDVFTAARACTDPESPLDKPEPFFASAAELRENLDPDRIRLIAAQHRVFQDRVAPRPAGLSAEDFMRVIIELDSTGEGEDHPFVTWRPRVQLSFVRILAKQWLSSLTPKSPPGTSEDAPH
;
A
#
# COMPACT_ATOMS: atom_id res chain seq x y z
N MET A 1 -17.80 -13.64 10.26
CA MET A 1 -17.53 -12.53 11.20
C MET A 1 -16.08 -12.60 11.65
N ALA A 2 -15.24 -11.63 11.27
CA ALA A 2 -13.86 -11.56 11.77
C ALA A 2 -13.90 -11.33 13.30
N LYS A 3 -13.27 -12.20 14.09
CA LYS A 3 -13.23 -12.08 15.55
C LYS A 3 -12.51 -10.78 15.94
N PHE A 4 -13.04 -10.05 16.92
CA PHE A 4 -12.51 -8.79 17.45
C PHE A 4 -11.00 -8.84 17.79
N ASN A 5 -10.49 -10.04 18.09
CA ASN A 5 -9.08 -10.32 18.36
C ASN A 5 -8.13 -10.08 17.17
N ALA A 6 -8.64 -10.09 15.92
CA ALA A 6 -7.86 -9.78 14.72
C ALA A 6 -7.57 -8.28 14.58
N VAL A 7 -8.45 -7.42 15.10
CA VAL A 7 -8.32 -5.96 15.05
C VAL A 7 -7.23 -5.46 16.03
N LEU A 8 -6.96 -6.20 17.11
CA LEU A 8 -5.92 -5.88 18.09
C LEU A 8 -4.51 -6.37 17.72
N LYS A 9 -4.35 -7.21 16.68
CA LYS A 9 -3.07 -7.86 16.38
C LYS A 9 -2.07 -7.03 15.56
N GLY A 10 -2.47 -5.87 15.02
CA GLY A 10 -1.56 -4.93 14.35
C GLY A 10 -0.56 -5.61 13.40
N THR A 11 0.74 -5.31 13.57
CA THR A 11 1.86 -5.86 12.80
C THR A 11 2.09 -7.37 12.91
N ARG A 12 1.36 -8.07 13.79
CA ARG A 12 1.45 -9.54 14.00
C ARG A 12 0.31 -10.31 13.32
N ALA A 13 -0.53 -9.64 12.54
CA ALA A 13 -1.53 -10.32 11.74
C ALA A 13 -0.88 -11.14 10.63
N ARG A 14 -1.47 -12.31 10.36
CA ARG A 14 -1.13 -13.18 9.23
C ARG A 14 -2.39 -13.51 8.43
N GLU A 15 -2.24 -13.67 7.12
CA GLU A 15 -3.29 -14.16 6.22
C GLU A 15 -2.80 -15.40 5.47
N PRO A 16 -3.46 -16.55 5.62
CA PRO A 16 -3.07 -17.76 4.92
C PRO A 16 -3.34 -17.59 3.42
N VAL A 17 -2.38 -18.03 2.61
CA VAL A 17 -2.50 -18.09 1.16
C VAL A 17 -2.01 -19.44 0.65
N THR A 18 -2.63 -19.92 -0.42
CA THR A 18 -2.17 -21.09 -1.15
C THR A 18 -1.81 -20.70 -2.58
N PHE A 19 -0.80 -21.35 -3.12
CA PHE A 19 -0.38 -21.21 -4.50
C PHE A 19 0.13 -22.54 -5.05
N THR A 20 0.05 -22.69 -6.36
CA THR A 20 0.58 -23.87 -7.05
C THR A 20 1.99 -23.59 -7.55
N THR A 21 2.95 -24.46 -7.24
CA THR A 21 4.31 -24.40 -7.77
C THR A 21 4.37 -24.72 -9.27
N LEU A 22 5.54 -24.48 -9.89
CA LEU A 22 5.79 -24.87 -11.29
C LEU A 22 5.66 -26.38 -11.55
N THR A 23 5.85 -27.21 -10.52
CA THR A 23 5.68 -28.67 -10.60
C THR A 23 4.23 -29.13 -10.44
N GLY A 24 3.30 -28.19 -10.21
CA GLY A 24 1.88 -28.47 -10.02
C GLY A 24 1.48 -28.80 -8.57
N GLN A 25 2.42 -28.75 -7.63
CA GLN A 25 2.14 -28.98 -6.21
C GLN A 25 1.51 -27.73 -5.57
N GLU A 26 0.42 -27.89 -4.82
CA GLU A 26 -0.16 -26.84 -4.00
C GLU A 26 0.57 -26.72 -2.67
N ILE A 27 0.95 -25.50 -2.31
CA ILE A 27 1.71 -25.16 -1.11
C ILE A 27 1.00 -23.99 -0.41
N GLY A 28 0.91 -24.07 0.92
CA GLY A 28 0.37 -23.01 1.77
C GLY A 28 1.46 -22.26 2.53
N CYS A 29 1.36 -20.95 2.61
CA CYS A 29 2.15 -20.11 3.50
C CYS A 29 1.28 -19.01 4.12
N ASP A 30 1.83 -18.27 5.08
CA ASP A 30 1.16 -17.12 5.67
C ASP A 30 1.77 -15.81 5.17
N LEU A 31 0.94 -14.86 4.76
CA LEU A 31 1.35 -13.47 4.52
C LEU A 31 1.39 -12.70 5.83
N ARG A 32 2.55 -12.15 6.19
CA ARG A 32 2.68 -11.20 7.30
C ARG A 32 2.54 -9.77 6.83
N ILE A 33 2.24 -8.88 7.76
CA ILE A 33 2.35 -7.44 7.58
C ILE A 33 3.83 -7.03 7.46
N LEU A 34 4.12 -6.18 6.48
CA LEU A 34 5.42 -5.53 6.33
C LEU A 34 5.40 -4.14 6.98
N VAL A 35 6.52 -3.76 7.59
CA VAL A 35 6.71 -2.46 8.26
C VAL A 35 7.71 -1.59 7.50
N GLY A 36 7.89 -0.33 7.91
CA GLY A 36 8.71 0.66 7.17
C GLY A 36 10.08 0.14 6.73
N GLU A 37 10.85 -0.44 7.66
CA GLU A 37 12.17 -1.01 7.39
C GLU A 37 12.13 -2.14 6.36
N ASP A 38 11.09 -2.99 6.37
CA ASP A 38 10.92 -4.02 5.34
C ASP A 38 10.81 -3.40 3.94
N PHE A 39 10.05 -2.30 3.81
CA PHE A 39 9.86 -1.63 2.53
C PHE A 39 11.12 -0.91 2.06
N ASP A 40 11.86 -0.27 2.96
CA ASP A 40 13.13 0.36 2.61
C ASP A 40 14.10 -0.68 2.04
N HIS A 41 14.17 -1.85 2.67
CA HIS A 41 14.94 -2.96 2.14
C HIS A 41 14.40 -3.52 0.82
N ILE A 42 13.08 -3.66 0.66
CA ILE A 42 12.47 -4.11 -0.60
C ILE A 42 12.84 -3.18 -1.75
N LEU A 43 12.72 -1.86 -1.55
CA LEU A 43 13.04 -0.87 -2.57
C LEU A 43 14.53 -0.88 -2.89
N ALA A 44 15.40 -0.98 -1.88
CA ALA A 44 16.85 -1.07 -2.08
C ALA A 44 17.25 -2.34 -2.85
N ASP A 45 16.73 -3.51 -2.44
CA ASP A 45 17.01 -4.80 -3.07
C ASP A 45 16.46 -4.85 -4.51
N ALA A 46 15.25 -4.33 -4.72
CA ALA A 46 14.63 -4.22 -6.04
C ALA A 46 15.43 -3.29 -6.96
N ALA A 47 15.83 -2.11 -6.48
CA ALA A 47 16.60 -1.14 -7.26
C ALA A 47 17.97 -1.70 -7.65
N LYS A 48 18.64 -2.38 -6.72
CA LYS A 48 19.90 -3.07 -6.98
C LYS A 48 19.71 -4.13 -8.07
N ARG A 49 18.70 -5.00 -7.93
CA ARG A 49 18.46 -6.09 -8.86
C ARG A 49 18.08 -5.61 -10.26
N THR A 50 17.26 -4.56 -10.36
CA THR A 50 16.89 -3.97 -11.66
C THR A 50 18.12 -3.44 -12.39
N LYS A 51 19.02 -2.75 -11.68
CA LYS A 51 20.28 -2.25 -12.27
C LYS A 51 21.20 -3.38 -12.73
N GLU A 52 21.33 -4.46 -11.96
CA GLU A 52 22.09 -5.65 -12.37
C GLU A 52 21.56 -6.28 -13.67
N LEU A 53 20.26 -6.16 -13.91
CA LEU A 53 19.58 -6.64 -15.11
C LEU A 53 19.55 -5.58 -16.23
N GLY A 54 20.21 -4.43 -16.07
CA GLY A 54 20.31 -3.38 -17.07
C GLY A 54 19.10 -2.44 -17.17
N GLY A 55 18.18 -2.47 -16.20
CA GLY A 55 17.06 -1.54 -16.12
C GLY A 55 17.32 -0.32 -15.24
N GLU A 56 16.32 0.54 -15.10
CA GLU A 56 16.33 1.73 -14.26
C GLU A 56 15.46 1.54 -13.01
N ALA A 57 15.91 2.07 -11.87
CA ALA A 57 15.16 2.00 -10.62
C ALA A 57 14.10 3.11 -10.56
N ASP A 58 13.18 3.08 -11.52
CA ASP A 58 12.12 4.06 -11.74
C ASP A 58 10.76 3.38 -11.85
N GLU A 59 9.70 4.06 -11.43
CA GLU A 59 8.33 3.52 -11.42
C GLU A 59 7.80 3.21 -12.83
N ASN A 60 8.34 3.86 -13.87
CA ASN A 60 7.97 3.58 -15.26
C ASN A 60 8.70 2.37 -15.84
N ASP A 61 9.73 1.83 -15.17
CA ASP A 61 10.41 0.60 -15.58
C ASP A 61 9.60 -0.63 -15.11
N PRO A 62 9.01 -1.42 -16.03
CA PRO A 62 8.24 -2.62 -15.67
C PRO A 62 9.08 -3.66 -14.93
N GLN A 63 10.39 -3.70 -15.17
CA GLN A 63 11.32 -4.58 -14.49
C GLN A 63 11.47 -4.19 -13.03
N TYR A 64 11.53 -2.89 -12.72
CA TYR A 64 11.56 -2.40 -11.34
C TYR A 64 10.27 -2.74 -10.59
N GLY A 65 9.12 -2.48 -11.20
CA GLY A 65 7.82 -2.90 -10.62
C GLY A 65 7.77 -4.40 -10.32
N TYR A 66 8.25 -5.23 -11.25
CA TYR A 66 8.33 -6.67 -11.01
C TYR A 66 9.32 -7.04 -9.90
N GLN A 67 10.49 -6.40 -9.81
CA GLN A 67 11.42 -6.67 -8.71
C GLN A 67 10.80 -6.32 -7.35
N ILE A 68 10.05 -5.23 -7.26
CA ILE A 68 9.31 -4.87 -6.04
C ILE A 68 8.33 -6.00 -5.65
N ASP A 69 7.58 -6.55 -6.62
CA ASP A 69 6.67 -7.67 -6.35
C ASP A 69 7.40 -8.91 -5.84
N VAL A 70 8.54 -9.29 -6.45
CA VAL A 70 9.36 -10.43 -6.00
C VAL A 70 9.84 -10.23 -4.56
N PHE A 71 10.48 -9.10 -4.26
CA PHE A 71 11.04 -8.88 -2.92
C PHE A 71 9.94 -8.68 -1.86
N THR A 72 8.78 -8.14 -2.26
CA THR A 72 7.59 -8.11 -1.40
C THR A 72 7.13 -9.52 -1.06
N ALA A 73 6.90 -10.38 -2.06
CA ALA A 73 6.45 -11.75 -1.85
C ALA A 73 7.46 -12.56 -1.01
N ALA A 74 8.76 -12.47 -1.33
CA ALA A 74 9.80 -13.19 -0.60
C ALA A 74 9.87 -12.82 0.90
N ARG A 75 9.63 -11.55 1.24
CA ARG A 75 9.66 -11.08 2.65
C ARG A 75 8.33 -11.24 3.39
N ALA A 76 7.22 -11.16 2.67
CA ALA A 76 5.87 -11.26 3.23
C ALA A 76 5.45 -12.71 3.50
N CYS A 77 5.89 -13.66 2.67
CA CYS A 77 5.60 -15.08 2.88
C CYS A 77 6.39 -15.63 4.07
N THR A 78 5.67 -16.18 5.03
CA THR A 78 6.19 -16.74 6.29
C THR A 78 5.73 -18.17 6.46
N ASP A 79 6.53 -18.96 7.16
CA ASP A 79 6.16 -20.32 7.55
C ASP A 79 4.93 -20.26 8.50
N PRO A 80 3.80 -20.91 8.15
CA PRO A 80 2.61 -20.99 9.00
C PRO A 80 2.90 -21.54 10.40
N GLU A 81 3.87 -22.44 10.53
CA GLU A 81 4.25 -23.08 11.80
C GLU A 81 5.20 -22.21 12.64
N SER A 82 5.72 -21.10 12.07
CA SER A 82 6.62 -20.21 12.80
C SER A 82 5.88 -19.35 13.85
N PRO A 83 6.52 -19.03 14.99
CA PRO A 83 5.93 -18.19 16.03
C PRO A 83 5.52 -16.78 15.52
N LEU A 84 4.37 -16.27 15.97
CA LEU A 84 3.85 -14.96 15.54
C LEU A 84 4.76 -13.78 15.89
N ASP A 85 5.54 -13.89 16.97
CA ASP A 85 6.49 -12.88 17.45
C ASP A 85 7.87 -12.98 16.80
N LYS A 86 8.16 -14.12 16.17
CA LYS A 86 9.40 -14.36 15.42
C LYS A 86 9.08 -15.12 14.13
N PRO A 87 8.43 -14.46 13.14
CA PRO A 87 8.10 -15.08 11.87
C PRO A 87 9.36 -15.52 11.14
N GLU A 88 9.36 -16.75 10.64
CA GLU A 88 10.42 -17.27 9.79
C GLU A 88 10.02 -17.13 8.31
N PRO A 89 10.94 -16.71 7.42
CA PRO A 89 10.64 -16.62 5.99
C PRO A 89 10.24 -17.98 5.42
N PHE A 90 9.20 -18.01 4.59
CA PHE A 90 8.81 -19.24 3.88
C PHE A 90 9.81 -19.59 2.77
N PHE A 91 10.34 -18.57 2.09
CA PHE A 91 11.41 -18.70 1.11
C PHE A 91 12.72 -18.21 1.73
N ALA A 92 13.79 -18.99 1.58
CA ALA A 92 15.14 -18.62 1.98
C ALA A 92 15.65 -17.40 1.19
N SER A 93 15.18 -17.19 -0.04
CA SER A 93 15.54 -16.01 -0.83
C SER A 93 14.57 -15.67 -1.95
N ALA A 94 14.70 -14.46 -2.50
CA ALA A 94 14.03 -14.05 -3.73
C ALA A 94 14.46 -14.88 -4.95
N ALA A 95 15.63 -15.54 -4.93
CA ALA A 95 16.06 -16.44 -5.99
C ALA A 95 15.25 -17.74 -5.96
N GLU A 96 15.13 -18.36 -4.78
CA GLU A 96 14.32 -19.56 -4.56
C GLU A 96 12.85 -19.34 -4.96
N LEU A 97 12.30 -18.17 -4.64
CA LEU A 97 10.94 -17.79 -5.08
C LEU A 97 10.80 -17.89 -6.61
N ARG A 98 11.78 -17.36 -7.36
CA ARG A 98 11.77 -17.36 -8.84
C ARG A 98 12.05 -18.74 -9.44
N GLU A 99 12.73 -19.62 -8.71
CA GLU A 99 12.97 -21.01 -9.14
C GLU A 99 11.69 -21.86 -9.01
N ASN A 100 10.80 -21.52 -8.09
CA ASN A 100 9.61 -22.32 -7.77
C ASN A 100 8.30 -21.75 -8.32
N LEU A 101 8.26 -20.47 -8.70
CA LEU A 101 7.07 -19.76 -9.19
C LEU A 101 7.36 -18.94 -10.44
N ASP A 102 6.38 -18.88 -11.35
CA ASP A 102 6.41 -17.96 -12.49
C ASP A 102 6.04 -16.52 -12.09
N PRO A 103 6.28 -15.54 -12.99
CA PRO A 103 6.00 -14.14 -12.72
C PRO A 103 4.56 -13.82 -12.31
N ASP A 104 3.56 -14.50 -12.87
CA ASP A 104 2.15 -14.21 -12.60
C ASP A 104 1.75 -14.65 -11.20
N ARG A 105 2.24 -15.83 -10.78
CA ARG A 105 2.05 -16.32 -9.40
C ARG A 105 2.72 -15.40 -8.37
N ILE A 106 3.93 -14.91 -8.67
CA ILE A 106 4.62 -13.95 -7.79
C ILE A 106 3.83 -12.64 -7.69
N ARG A 107 3.37 -12.10 -8.81
CA ARG A 107 2.54 -10.88 -8.84
C ARG A 107 1.23 -11.05 -8.09
N LEU A 108 0.60 -12.22 -8.21
CA LEU A 108 -0.62 -12.55 -7.50
C LEU A 108 -0.40 -12.53 -5.97
N ILE A 109 0.66 -13.18 -5.49
CA ILE A 109 1.03 -13.17 -4.06
C ILE A 109 1.29 -11.74 -3.58
N ALA A 110 2.05 -10.95 -4.34
CA ALA A 110 2.32 -9.54 -4.00
C ALA A 110 1.03 -8.70 -3.98
N ALA A 111 0.10 -8.94 -4.90
CA ALA A 111 -1.20 -8.28 -4.93
C ALA A 111 -2.08 -8.67 -3.72
N GLN A 112 -2.14 -9.96 -3.38
CA GLN A 112 -2.83 -10.45 -2.17
C GLN A 112 -2.26 -9.79 -0.92
N HIS A 113 -0.92 -9.71 -0.80
CA HIS A 113 -0.28 -9.02 0.30
C HIS A 113 -0.65 -7.52 0.35
N ARG A 114 -0.71 -6.83 -0.78
CA ARG A 114 -1.15 -5.42 -0.81
C ARG A 114 -2.58 -5.25 -0.28
N VAL A 115 -3.51 -6.11 -0.69
CA VAL A 115 -4.90 -6.11 -0.20
C VAL A 115 -4.94 -6.40 1.30
N PHE A 116 -4.16 -7.38 1.77
CA PHE A 116 -4.05 -7.74 3.18
C PHE A 116 -3.53 -6.56 4.02
N GLN A 117 -2.41 -5.98 3.62
CA GLN A 117 -1.77 -4.84 4.26
C GLN A 117 -2.73 -3.64 4.35
N ASP A 118 -3.41 -3.31 3.25
CA ASP A 118 -4.36 -2.19 3.19
C ASP A 118 -5.60 -2.41 4.07
N ARG A 119 -5.95 -3.67 4.35
CA ARG A 119 -7.06 -4.02 5.25
C ARG A 119 -6.67 -3.95 6.73
N VAL A 120 -5.44 -4.34 7.10
CA VAL A 120 -5.08 -4.61 8.50
C VAL A 120 -4.07 -3.63 9.10
N ALA A 121 -3.03 -3.27 8.37
CA ALA A 121 -1.98 -2.36 8.86
C ALA A 121 -1.65 -1.34 7.77
N PRO A 122 -2.61 -0.47 7.47
CA PRO A 122 -2.56 0.23 6.20
C PRO A 122 -1.45 1.29 6.30
N ARG A 123 -0.48 1.32 5.37
CA ARG A 123 0.69 2.22 5.37
C ARG A 123 0.33 3.63 4.95
N PRO A 124 0.81 4.74 5.57
CA PRO A 124 0.56 6.12 5.13
C PRO A 124 0.68 6.26 3.62
N ALA A 125 -0.46 6.34 2.93
CA ALA A 125 -0.57 6.61 1.52
C ALA A 125 -1.20 7.99 1.53
N GLY A 126 -0.32 8.99 1.47
CA GLY A 126 -0.76 10.36 1.26
C GLY A 126 -1.17 10.48 -0.20
N LEU A 127 -2.31 11.09 -0.47
CA LEU A 127 -2.45 11.78 -1.75
C LEU A 127 -1.44 12.93 -1.71
N SER A 128 -0.63 13.06 -2.76
CA SER A 128 0.11 14.31 -2.96
C SER A 128 -0.91 15.45 -3.12
N ALA A 129 -0.48 16.70 -2.91
CA ALA A 129 -1.35 17.85 -3.13
C ALA A 129 -1.85 17.93 -4.58
N GLU A 130 -1.01 17.51 -5.53
CA GLU A 130 -1.33 17.46 -6.96
C GLU A 130 -2.34 16.35 -7.27
N ASP A 131 -2.15 15.15 -6.74
CA ASP A 131 -3.11 14.06 -6.91
C ASP A 131 -4.46 14.40 -6.28
N PHE A 132 -4.44 15.07 -5.13
CA PHE A 132 -5.66 15.54 -4.48
C PHE A 132 -6.41 16.57 -5.33
N MET A 133 -5.72 17.56 -5.91
CA MET A 133 -6.33 18.56 -6.78
C MET A 133 -6.86 17.96 -8.08
N ARG A 134 -6.12 17.04 -8.70
CA ARG A 134 -6.56 16.31 -9.90
C ARG A 134 -7.88 15.59 -9.64
N VAL A 135 -8.01 14.98 -8.47
CA VAL A 135 -9.22 14.25 -8.08
C VAL A 135 -10.41 15.19 -7.87
N ILE A 136 -10.20 16.34 -7.23
CA ILE A 136 -11.30 17.33 -7.10
C ILE A 136 -11.81 17.73 -8.48
N ILE A 137 -10.90 17.96 -9.44
CA ILE A 137 -11.26 18.32 -10.81
C ILE A 137 -12.01 17.17 -11.50
N GLU A 138 -11.55 15.92 -11.35
CA GLU A 138 -12.22 14.74 -11.92
C GLU A 138 -13.61 14.50 -11.29
N LEU A 139 -13.76 14.69 -9.98
CA LEU A 139 -15.04 14.56 -9.27
C LEU A 139 -16.04 15.64 -9.67
N ASP A 140 -15.58 16.87 -9.92
CA ASP A 140 -16.42 17.97 -10.43
C ASP A 140 -16.85 17.71 -11.89
N SER A 141 -16.04 16.97 -12.64
CA SER A 141 -16.27 16.68 -14.06
C SER A 141 -17.11 15.41 -14.31
N THR A 142 -17.25 14.52 -13.33
CA THR A 142 -18.03 13.27 -13.46
C THR A 142 -19.47 13.49 -12.98
N GLY A 143 -20.45 13.26 -13.86
CA GLY A 143 -21.87 13.41 -13.52
C GLY A 143 -22.38 12.32 -12.57
N GLU A 144 -23.48 12.59 -11.87
CA GLU A 144 -24.13 11.60 -11.00
C GLU A 144 -24.48 10.32 -11.79
N GLY A 145 -23.85 9.20 -11.44
CA GLY A 145 -24.13 7.88 -12.01
C GLY A 145 -22.99 7.23 -12.81
N GLU A 146 -21.85 7.91 -13.00
CA GLU A 146 -20.64 7.30 -13.56
C GLU A 146 -19.77 6.63 -12.48
N ASP A 147 -18.88 5.71 -12.89
CA ASP A 147 -17.92 5.03 -12.01
C ASP A 147 -16.96 6.04 -11.37
N HIS A 148 -17.37 6.62 -10.25
CA HIS A 148 -16.58 7.63 -9.56
C HIS A 148 -15.23 7.04 -9.12
N PRO A 149 -14.11 7.76 -9.34
CA PRO A 149 -12.79 7.31 -8.92
C PRO A 149 -12.74 7.06 -7.41
N PHE A 150 -13.54 7.79 -6.63
CA PHE A 150 -13.66 7.57 -5.19
C PHE A 150 -14.10 6.14 -4.82
N VAL A 151 -14.96 5.51 -5.62
CA VAL A 151 -15.52 4.17 -5.33
C VAL A 151 -14.53 3.07 -5.71
N THR A 152 -13.75 3.28 -6.77
CA THR A 152 -12.74 2.31 -7.24
C THR A 152 -11.44 2.37 -6.44
N TRP A 153 -11.25 3.43 -5.66
CA TRP A 153 -10.08 3.58 -4.82
C TRP A 153 -9.98 2.58 -3.69
N ARG A 154 -8.73 2.32 -3.31
CA ARG A 154 -8.46 1.55 -2.11
C ARG A 154 -9.02 2.31 -0.89
N PRO A 155 -9.61 1.62 0.09
CA PRO A 155 -10.24 2.26 1.26
C PRO A 155 -9.36 3.28 1.98
N ARG A 156 -8.04 3.08 1.92
CA ARG A 156 -7.07 4.01 2.51
C ARG A 156 -6.98 5.35 1.80
N VAL A 157 -6.99 5.34 0.46
CA VAL A 157 -6.95 6.56 -0.35
C VAL A 157 -8.24 7.34 -0.13
N GLN A 158 -9.37 6.64 -0.05
CA GLN A 158 -10.66 7.23 0.35
C GLN A 158 -10.57 7.91 1.74
N LEU A 159 -10.04 7.21 2.75
CA LEU A 159 -9.88 7.78 4.10
C LEU A 159 -8.92 8.98 4.14
N SER A 160 -7.80 8.92 3.40
CA SER A 160 -6.87 10.04 3.27
C SER A 160 -7.55 11.24 2.61
N PHE A 161 -8.28 11.03 1.52
CA PHE A 161 -9.04 12.06 0.81
C PHE A 161 -10.09 12.73 1.71
N VAL A 162 -10.91 11.93 2.41
CA VAL A 162 -11.92 12.45 3.38
C VAL A 162 -11.25 13.27 4.48
N ARG A 163 -10.10 12.84 5.01
CA ARG A 163 -9.36 13.59 6.02
C ARG A 163 -8.83 14.92 5.49
N ILE A 164 -8.34 14.95 4.25
CA ILE A 164 -7.84 16.19 3.62
C ILE A 164 -9.02 17.15 3.38
N LEU A 165 -10.16 16.67 2.86
CA LEU A 165 -11.38 17.48 2.72
C LEU A 165 -11.86 18.03 4.06
N ALA A 166 -11.91 17.20 5.10
CA ALA A 166 -12.31 17.65 6.44
C ALA A 166 -11.37 18.74 6.97
N LYS A 167 -10.05 18.62 6.76
CA LYS A 167 -9.07 19.66 7.14
C LYS A 167 -9.28 20.95 6.35
N GLN A 168 -9.53 20.86 5.04
CA GLN A 168 -9.81 22.02 4.20
C GLN A 168 -11.11 22.71 4.61
N TRP A 169 -12.16 21.95 4.88
CA TRP A 169 -13.45 22.47 5.38
C TRP A 169 -13.30 23.16 6.74
N LEU A 170 -12.59 22.56 7.69
CA LEU A 170 -12.30 23.24 8.97
C LEU A 170 -11.48 24.53 8.78
N SER A 171 -10.54 24.52 7.83
CA SER A 171 -9.73 25.69 7.50
C SER A 171 -10.52 26.80 6.81
N SER A 172 -11.62 26.48 6.11
CA SER A 172 -12.52 27.48 5.50
C SER A 172 -13.51 28.09 6.50
N LEU A 173 -13.84 27.36 7.57
CA LEU A 173 -14.67 27.86 8.68
C LEU A 173 -13.91 28.81 9.63
N THR A 174 -12.59 28.88 9.52
CA THR A 174 -11.78 29.79 10.35
C THR A 174 -11.75 31.17 9.70
N PRO A 175 -12.25 32.24 10.34
CA PRO A 175 -12.26 33.58 9.77
C PRO A 175 -10.82 34.05 9.51
N LYS A 176 -10.50 34.34 8.25
CA LYS A 176 -9.15 34.73 7.80
C LYS A 176 -8.84 36.22 7.92
N SER A 177 -9.71 37.01 8.55
CA SER A 177 -9.52 38.46 8.68
C SER A 177 -9.57 38.88 10.15
N PRO A 178 -8.57 39.63 10.66
CA PRO A 178 -8.78 40.45 11.84
C PRO A 178 -9.90 41.47 11.54
N PRO A 179 -10.76 41.82 12.51
CA PRO A 179 -11.71 42.90 12.34
C PRO A 179 -10.92 44.17 11.99
N GLY A 180 -11.23 44.77 10.84
CA GLY A 180 -10.64 46.05 10.46
C GLY A 180 -11.00 47.09 11.51
N THR A 181 -9.99 47.62 12.20
CA THR A 181 -10.16 48.76 13.09
C THR A 181 -10.52 49.95 12.21
N SER A 182 -11.79 50.33 12.16
CA SER A 182 -12.23 51.62 11.65
C SER A 182 -11.69 52.66 12.62
N GLU A 183 -10.52 53.22 12.32
CA GLU A 183 -9.97 54.35 13.06
C GLU A 183 -10.76 55.59 12.61
N ASP A 184 -11.81 55.90 13.39
CA ASP A 184 -12.48 57.20 13.38
C ASP A 184 -11.43 58.29 13.65
N ALA A 185 -11.10 59.08 12.65
CA ALA A 185 -10.31 60.30 12.82
C ALA A 185 -11.28 61.46 13.07
N PRO A 186 -11.30 62.08 14.26
CA PRO A 186 -12.09 63.28 14.50
C PRO A 186 -11.41 64.53 13.92
N HIS A 187 -12.26 65.40 13.40
CA HIS A 187 -12.12 66.80 12.95
C HIS A 187 -10.86 67.60 13.32
#